data_AF-A0AAD4GDM6-F1
#
_entry.id   AF-A0AAD4GDM6-F1
#
_cell.length_a   1.000
_cell.length_b   1.000
_cell.length_c   1.000
_cell.angle_alpha   90.00
_cell.angle_beta   90.00
_cell.angle_gamma   90.00
#
_symmetry.space_group_name_H-M   'P 1'
#
loop_
_entity.id
_entity.type
_entity.pdbx_description
1 polymer ?
#
loop_
_entity_poly.entity_id
_entity_poly.type
_entity_poly.pdbx_seq_one_letter_code
_entity_poly.pdbx_strand_id
1 'polypeptide(L)' 'MKVLIFTLVRAFEFELAVPASEIVQKAEVVQRHVLRSDPENKIQIPLLIKPYKRN' A
#
# COMPACT_ATOMS: atom_id res chain seq x y z
N MET A 1 -11.99 -5.80 -12.16
CA MET A 1 -11.43 -5.19 -10.93
C MET A 1 -12.08 -3.86 -10.50
N LYS A 2 -12.99 -3.26 -11.29
CA LYS A 2 -13.60 -1.96 -10.93
C LYS A 2 -14.40 -1.98 -9.62
N VAL A 3 -15.18 -3.05 -9.38
CA VAL A 3 -16.06 -3.17 -8.21
C VAL A 3 -15.26 -3.24 -6.90
N LEU A 4 -14.21 -4.06 -6.85
CA LEU A 4 -13.38 -4.21 -5.65
C LEU A 4 -12.75 -2.87 -5.22
N ILE A 5 -12.16 -2.17 -6.18
CA ILE A 5 -11.54 -0.86 -5.91
C ILE A 5 -12.61 0.12 -5.44
N PHE A 6 -13.75 0.20 -6.12
CA PHE A 6 -14.86 1.08 -5.72
C PHE A 6 -15.34 0.81 -4.28
N THR A 7 -15.51 -0.46 -3.92
CA THR A 7 -15.93 -0.83 -2.56
C THR A 7 -14.88 -0.41 -1.53
N LEU A 8 -13.60 -0.68 -1.77
CA LEU A 8 -12.52 -0.38 -0.83
C LEU A 8 -12.36 1.13 -0.59
N VAL A 9 -12.31 1.93 -1.67
CA VAL A 9 -12.12 3.39 -1.55
C VAL A 9 -13.33 4.12 -0.96
N ARG A 10 -14.52 3.49 -0.95
CA ARG A 10 -15.73 4.06 -0.34
C ARG A 10 -15.89 3.66 1.13
N ALA A 11 -15.35 2.52 1.53
CA ALA A 11 -15.51 1.98 2.88
C ALA A 11 -14.37 2.33 3.83
N PHE A 12 -13.18 2.63 3.31
CA PHE A 12 -11.99 2.82 4.13
C PHE A 12 -11.16 4.04 3.72
N GLU A 13 -10.45 4.59 4.70
CA GLU A 13 -9.35 5.52 4.54
C GLU A 13 -8.03 4.74 4.59
N PHE A 14 -7.10 5.08 3.70
CA PHE A 14 -5.81 4.42 3.56
C PHE A 14 -4.67 5.43 3.74
N GLU A 15 -3.75 5.12 4.65
CA GLU A 15 -2.54 5.90 4.89
C GLU A 15 -1.32 4.98 4.81
N LEU A 16 -0.18 5.47 4.31
CA LEU A 16 1.05 4.68 4.35
C LEU A 16 1.50 4.50 5.80
N ALA A 17 1.80 3.27 6.21
CA ALA A 17 2.31 3.00 7.56
C ALA A 17 3.80 3.34 7.71
N VAL A 18 4.46 3.69 6.61
CA VAL A 18 5.87 4.10 6.52
C VAL A 18 5.99 5.34 5.64
N PRO A 19 7.07 6.14 5.75
CA PRO A 19 7.36 7.20 4.79
C PRO A 19 7.40 6.67 3.36
N ALA A 20 6.87 7.41 2.38
CA ALA A 20 6.86 6.96 0.99
C ALA A 20 8.27 6.65 0.44
N SER A 21 9.31 7.32 0.95
CA SER A 21 10.72 7.11 0.61
C SER A 21 11.29 5.76 1.06
N GLU A 22 10.64 5.08 2.01
CA GLU A 22 10.96 3.72 2.43
C GLU A 22 10.46 2.67 1.43
N ILE A 23 9.52 3.01 0.55
CA ILE A 23 8.96 2.06 -0.42
C ILE A 23 9.78 2.15 -1.70
N VAL A 24 10.45 1.07 -2.06
CA VAL A 24 11.33 1.02 -3.24
C VAL A 24 10.95 -0.14 -4.17
N GLN A 25 11.26 0.00 -5.45
CA GLN A 25 11.01 -1.05 -6.44
C GLN A 25 12.20 -2.02 -6.48
N LYS A 26 11.93 -3.34 -6.36
CA LYS A 26 12.96 -4.39 -6.42
C LYS A 26 13.23 -4.93 -7.82
N ALA A 27 12.24 -4.93 -8.72
CA ALA A 27 12.34 -5.59 -10.02
C ALA A 27 12.19 -4.61 -11.19
N GLU A 28 12.98 -4.80 -12.25
CA GLU A 28 13.04 -3.88 -13.40
C GLU A 28 11.84 -4.02 -14.35
N VAL A 29 11.29 -5.23 -14.51
CA VAL A 29 10.22 -5.50 -15.49
C VAL A 29 8.82 -5.36 -14.90
N VAL A 30 8.66 -5.62 -13.60
CA VAL A 30 7.37 -5.52 -12.89
C VAL A 30 7.52 -4.68 -11.63
N GLN A 31 6.52 -3.87 -11.29
CA GLN A 31 6.52 -3.08 -10.06
C GLN A 31 6.30 -3.99 -8.84
N ARG A 32 7.39 -4.39 -8.20
CA ARG A 32 7.40 -5.10 -6.92
C ARG A 32 7.97 -4.18 -5.85
N HIS A 33 7.09 -3.65 -5.03
CA HIS A 33 7.46 -2.77 -3.95
C HIS A 33 7.96 -3.57 -2.74
N VAL A 34 9.08 -3.16 -2.19
CA VAL A 34 9.68 -3.67 -0.95
C VAL A 34 10.03 -2.49 -0.05
N LEU A 35 10.36 -2.78 1.21
CA LEU A 35 10.90 -1.75 2.10
C LEU A 35 12.40 -1.60 1.85
N ARG A 36 12.88 -0.35 1.85
CA ARG A 36 14.30 -0.01 1.73
C ARG A 36 15.10 -0.59 2.89
N SER A 37 14.56 -0.46 4.09
CA SER A 37 15.09 -1.04 5.32
C SER A 37 15.09 -2.57 5.33
N ASP A 38 14.32 -3.20 4.43
CA ASP A 38 14.15 -4.64 4.39
C ASP A 38 13.96 -5.18 2.95
N PRO A 39 15.02 -5.10 2.12
CA PRO A 39 14.93 -5.32 0.67
C PRO A 39 14.86 -6.80 0.27
N GLU A 40 15.28 -7.71 1.15
CA GLU A 40 15.28 -9.16 0.89
C GLU A 40 14.03 -9.89 1.39
N ASN A 41 13.22 -9.25 2.23
CA ASN A 41 11.97 -9.82 2.73
C ASN A 41 10.80 -9.60 1.76
N LYS A 42 9.58 -9.85 2.28
CA LYS A 42 8.33 -9.94 1.52
C LYS A 42 8.03 -8.65 0.75
N ILE A 43 7.53 -8.83 -0.49
CA ILE A 43 6.92 -7.76 -1.30
C ILE A 43 5.73 -7.20 -0.54
N GLN A 44 5.75 -5.89 -0.27
CA GLN A 44 4.73 -5.26 0.57
C GLN A 44 4.58 -3.76 0.32
N ILE A 45 3.38 -3.27 0.62
CA ILE A 45 3.06 -1.85 0.78
C ILE A 45 2.31 -1.74 2.11
N PRO A 46 3.00 -1.39 3.20
CA PRO A 46 2.37 -1.27 4.51
C PRO A 46 1.34 -0.14 4.52
N LEU A 47 0.10 -0.46 4.87
CA LEU A 47 -1.02 0.48 4.93
C LEU A 47 -1.66 0.46 6.31
N LEU A 48 -1.96 1.64 6.84
CA LEU A 48 -2.92 1.82 7.91
C LEU A 48 -4.30 1.98 7.28
N ILE A 49 -5.26 1.19 7.74
CA ILE A 49 -6.62 1.16 7.21
C ILE A 49 -7.58 1.52 8.33
N LYS A 50 -8.43 2.52 8.09
CA LYS A 50 -9.47 2.97 9.04
C LYS A 50 -10.83 2.92 8.34
N PRO A 51 -11.92 2.48 9.00
CA PRO A 51 -13.26 2.60 8.43
C PRO A 51 -13.60 4.07 8.19
N TYR A 52 -14.10 4.40 7.00
CA TYR A 52 -14.56 5.75 6.70
C TYR A 52 -15.79 6.10 7.56
N LYS A 53 -15.72 7.20 8.30
CA LYS A 53 -16.84 7.72 9.10
C LYS A 53 -17.26 9.08 8.56
N ARG A 54 -18.52 9.18 8.12
CA ARG A 54 -19.14 10.45 7.75
C ARG A 54 -19.61 11.13 9.03
N ASN A 55 -18.84 12.10 9.51
CA ASN A 55 -19.26 13.01 10.59
C ASN A 55 -20.37 13.94 10.12
#